data_AF-A0AA49IPL8-F1
#
_entry.id   AF-A0AA49IPL8-F1
#
_cell.length_a   1.000
_cell.length_b   1.000
_cell.length_c   1.000
_cell.angle_alpha   90.00
_cell.angle_beta   90.00
_cell.angle_gamma   90.00
#
_symmetry.space_group_name_H-M   'P 1'
#
loop_
_entity.id
_entity.type
_entity.pdbx_description
1 polymer ?
#
loop_
_entity_poly.entity_id
_entity_poly.type
_entity_poly.pdbx_seq_one_letter_code
_entity_poly.pdbx_strand_id
1 'polypeptide(L)'
;MNRIINKFLSKIITLFIPLPPQEISLYKTYPDFKRKLSSLTLGYVFIIVLLFFFSFAIHNILILPSWLFLFYLSGKIFRIRREFKNNISRWDNFLMIQEFIINNGLYKEKETSDIFLSAVFTISESEKEIIIVACKMGNFLDSKLENLDMEISALFNLPLEEKIIRPAIVEYKFIIERPERLVLKSSSKESLDDLEIDLGYGVKYNPVTCPHILVAGGTGSGKSVFISFLILELLKRDSTIYIADPKNSDLGSLSYYLGDERVATNPNNIARIVRLAVTEMQERYDIMRENFIYGSNFRDHNFRPVFLIFDEMGSFKASGTDKNSKAVVNEVMDGIKQIILLGRAAGVFVLVAAQQVSSDTLSTDLRDNLGLRIALGANSSEGYRMVFGSATPEPQPIEVKGAGFLYKQGAGKEKAQYWESPFLDTQQFDFISQLKLYLNKE
;
A
#
# COMPACT_ATOMS: atom_id res chain seq x y z
N MET A 1 -32.69 48.74 0.11
CA MET A 1 -31.86 48.77 -1.12
C MET A 1 -30.52 48.02 -0.96
N ASN A 2 -29.73 48.26 0.10
CA ASN A 2 -28.41 47.62 0.29
C ASN A 2 -28.40 46.09 0.49
N ARG A 3 -29.46 45.46 1.00
CA ARG A 3 -29.50 44.00 1.21
C ARG A 3 -29.73 43.20 -0.07
N ILE A 4 -30.51 43.75 -1.01
CA ILE A 4 -30.78 43.15 -2.32
C ILE A 4 -29.59 43.39 -3.26
N ILE A 5 -29.03 44.60 -3.23
CA ILE A 5 -27.78 44.93 -3.93
C ILE A 5 -26.64 44.04 -3.44
N ASN A 6 -26.48 43.82 -2.13
CA ASN A 6 -25.45 42.89 -1.61
C ASN A 6 -25.70 41.41 -1.93
N LYS A 7 -26.96 40.96 -2.02
CA LYS A 7 -27.29 39.57 -2.45
C LYS A 7 -27.12 39.37 -3.97
N PHE A 8 -27.41 40.40 -4.76
CA PHE A 8 -27.23 40.42 -6.21
C PHE A 8 -25.73 40.54 -6.55
N LEU A 9 -24.99 41.39 -5.84
CA LEU A 9 -23.54 41.46 -5.90
C LEU A 9 -22.87 40.19 -5.38
N SER A 10 -23.34 39.53 -4.31
CA SER A 10 -22.74 38.25 -3.89
C SER A 10 -22.96 37.14 -4.92
N LYS A 11 -24.10 37.13 -5.62
CA LYS A 11 -24.37 36.22 -6.77
C LYS A 11 -23.54 36.57 -8.02
N ILE A 12 -23.21 37.84 -8.23
CA ILE A 12 -22.31 38.28 -9.31
C ILE A 12 -20.82 38.07 -8.91
N ILE A 13 -20.50 38.05 -7.62
CA ILE A 13 -19.14 37.80 -7.11
C ILE A 13 -18.77 36.31 -7.24
N THR A 14 -19.74 35.39 -7.19
CA THR A 14 -19.56 33.99 -7.63
C THR A 14 -19.39 33.83 -9.14
N LEU A 15 -19.55 34.90 -9.94
CA LEU A 15 -19.54 34.86 -11.40
C LEU A 15 -18.15 35.02 -12.03
N PHE A 16 -17.11 35.42 -11.28
CA PHE A 16 -15.82 35.78 -11.89
C PHE A 16 -14.62 34.89 -11.59
N ILE A 17 -14.59 34.12 -10.48
CA ILE A 17 -13.72 32.94 -10.34
C ILE A 17 -14.45 31.89 -9.48
N PRO A 18 -15.11 30.88 -10.06
CA PRO A 18 -15.55 29.74 -9.24
C PRO A 18 -14.32 28.97 -8.73
N LEU A 19 -14.44 28.29 -7.59
CA LEU A 19 -13.45 27.26 -7.24
C LEU A 19 -13.34 26.26 -8.41
N PRO A 20 -12.14 25.74 -8.72
CA PRO A 20 -12.02 24.71 -9.74
C PRO A 20 -12.98 23.57 -9.37
N PRO A 21 -13.81 23.10 -10.33
CA PRO A 21 -14.75 22.03 -10.03
C PRO A 21 -13.96 20.78 -9.61
N GLN A 22 -14.47 20.04 -8.63
CA GLN A 22 -13.85 18.78 -8.21
C GLN A 22 -13.81 17.77 -9.35
N GLU A 23 -14.83 17.80 -10.21
CA GLU A 23 -14.91 17.01 -11.43
C GLU A 23 -14.37 17.80 -12.64
N ILE A 24 -13.38 17.23 -13.30
CA ILE A 24 -12.68 17.75 -14.47
C ILE A 24 -13.25 17.07 -15.71
N SER A 25 -13.85 17.86 -16.60
CA SER A 25 -14.35 17.39 -17.90
C SER A 25 -14.38 18.55 -18.90
N LEU A 26 -14.58 18.24 -20.19
CA LEU A 26 -14.66 19.25 -21.25
C LEU A 26 -16.06 19.85 -21.44
N TYR A 27 -17.10 19.23 -20.86
CA TYR A 27 -18.47 19.77 -20.84
C TYR A 27 -18.57 21.12 -20.13
N LYS A 28 -17.69 21.34 -19.13
CA LYS A 28 -17.55 22.58 -18.36
C LYS A 28 -16.23 23.25 -18.74
N THR A 29 -16.08 23.63 -20.00
CA THR A 29 -14.90 24.37 -20.46
C THR A 29 -14.97 25.82 -19.96
N TYR A 30 -14.08 26.23 -19.06
CA TYR A 30 -13.76 27.64 -18.86
C TYR A 30 -12.68 28.03 -19.87
N PRO A 31 -12.99 28.82 -20.91
CA PRO A 31 -12.03 29.14 -21.96
C PRO A 31 -10.91 30.04 -21.41
N ASP A 32 -9.68 29.59 -21.57
CA ASP A 32 -8.43 30.36 -21.51
C ASP A 32 -8.36 31.36 -20.34
N PHE A 33 -8.71 30.85 -19.14
CA PHE A 33 -8.92 31.65 -17.95
C PHE A 33 -7.65 32.40 -17.50
N LYS A 34 -6.47 31.82 -17.71
CA LYS A 34 -5.17 32.44 -17.38
C LYS A 34 -4.92 33.69 -18.23
N ARG A 35 -5.23 33.63 -19.53
CA ARG A 35 -5.14 34.77 -20.46
C ARG A 35 -6.23 35.81 -20.22
N LYS A 36 -7.44 35.37 -19.86
CA LYS A 36 -8.54 36.28 -19.45
C LYS A 36 -8.30 36.95 -18.11
N LEU A 37 -7.69 36.28 -17.14
CA LEU A 37 -7.36 36.86 -15.84
C LEU A 37 -6.25 37.89 -15.97
N SER A 38 -5.22 37.63 -16.78
CA SER A 38 -4.17 38.63 -17.05
C SER A 38 -4.74 39.86 -17.76
N SER A 39 -5.59 39.67 -18.78
CA SER A 39 -6.24 40.79 -19.49
C SER A 39 -7.25 41.54 -18.61
N LEU A 40 -7.99 40.85 -17.73
CA LEU A 40 -8.85 41.47 -16.73
C LEU A 40 -8.03 42.27 -15.72
N THR A 41 -6.92 41.73 -15.22
CA THR A 41 -6.04 42.48 -14.30
C THR A 41 -5.43 43.71 -14.96
N LEU A 42 -5.03 43.63 -16.23
CA LEU A 42 -4.60 44.80 -17.01
C LEU A 42 -5.73 45.82 -17.16
N GLY A 43 -6.94 45.35 -17.50
CA GLY A 43 -8.12 46.20 -17.62
C GLY A 43 -8.50 46.90 -16.31
N TYR A 44 -8.43 46.20 -15.18
CA TYR A 44 -8.69 46.77 -13.86
C TYR A 44 -7.60 47.75 -13.42
N VAL A 45 -6.31 47.43 -13.64
CA VAL A 45 -5.21 48.37 -13.38
C VAL A 45 -5.36 49.61 -14.24
N PHE A 46 -5.73 49.45 -15.51
CA PHE A 46 -6.03 50.54 -16.41
C PHE A 46 -7.20 51.41 -15.91
N ILE A 47 -8.30 50.80 -15.45
CA ILE A 47 -9.44 51.52 -14.86
C ILE A 47 -9.05 52.25 -13.57
N ILE A 48 -8.21 51.65 -12.72
CA ILE A 48 -7.70 52.29 -11.50
C ILE A 48 -6.83 53.49 -11.84
N VAL A 49 -5.94 53.36 -12.82
CA VAL A 49 -5.09 54.46 -13.31
C VAL A 49 -5.94 55.56 -13.93
N LEU A 50 -6.95 55.21 -14.74
CA LEU A 50 -7.88 56.16 -15.35
C LEU A 50 -8.67 56.93 -14.29
N LEU A 51 -9.22 56.25 -13.29
CA LEU A 51 -9.95 56.85 -12.16
C LEU A 51 -9.03 57.70 -11.27
N PHE A 52 -7.76 57.31 -11.11
CA PHE A 52 -6.75 58.11 -10.41
C PHE A 52 -6.52 59.44 -11.14
N PHE A 53 -6.30 59.43 -12.45
CA PHE A 53 -6.17 60.67 -13.23
C PHE A 53 -7.46 61.50 -13.23
N PHE A 54 -8.63 60.86 -13.33
CA PHE A 54 -9.92 61.56 -13.28
C PHE A 54 -10.19 62.21 -11.92
N SER A 55 -9.68 61.62 -10.83
CA SER A 55 -9.76 62.20 -9.48
C SER A 55 -9.01 63.53 -9.34
N PHE A 56 -8.00 63.82 -10.18
CA PHE A 56 -7.30 65.11 -10.19
C PHE A 56 -8.05 66.18 -11.00
N ALA A 57 -8.92 65.78 -11.93
CA ALA A 57 -9.68 66.68 -12.79
C ALA A 57 -10.91 67.29 -12.09
N ILE A 58 -11.42 66.66 -11.02
CA ILE A 58 -12.61 67.13 -10.29
C ILE A 58 -12.18 67.89 -9.03
N HIS A 59 -12.52 69.18 -8.93
CA HIS A 59 -12.19 69.99 -7.76
C HIS A 59 -12.93 69.57 -6.47
N ASN A 60 -12.12 69.24 -5.45
CA ASN A 60 -12.29 69.24 -4.00
C ASN A 60 -13.42 68.45 -3.28
N ILE A 61 -14.57 68.11 -3.87
CA ILE A 61 -15.65 67.42 -3.09
C ILE A 61 -15.78 65.92 -3.39
N LEU A 62 -15.49 65.46 -4.61
CA LEU A 62 -15.66 64.05 -5.01
C LEU A 62 -14.37 63.20 -4.91
N ILE A 63 -13.30 63.78 -4.37
CA ILE A 63 -12.01 63.10 -4.23
C ILE A 63 -12.13 61.96 -3.19
N LEU A 64 -12.57 62.26 -1.97
CA LEU A 64 -12.63 61.26 -0.89
C LEU A 64 -13.47 60.00 -1.23
N PRO A 65 -14.69 60.11 -1.80
CA PRO A 65 -15.48 58.94 -2.21
C PRO A 65 -14.81 58.11 -3.32
N SER A 66 -14.13 58.78 -4.27
CA SER A 66 -13.43 58.12 -5.37
C SER A 66 -12.23 57.31 -4.85
N TRP A 67 -11.49 57.87 -3.89
CA TRP A 67 -10.39 57.18 -3.22
C TRP A 67 -10.87 56.00 -2.36
N LEU A 68 -12.01 56.13 -1.66
CA LEU A 68 -12.63 55.01 -0.93
C LEU A 68 -13.09 53.89 -1.88
N PHE A 69 -13.64 54.23 -3.04
CA PHE A 69 -14.05 53.27 -4.06
C PHE A 69 -12.85 52.55 -4.69
N LEU A 70 -11.75 53.28 -4.95
CA LEU A 70 -10.49 52.70 -5.41
C LEU A 70 -9.88 51.76 -4.37
N PHE A 71 -9.90 52.13 -3.09
CA PHE A 71 -9.44 51.27 -2.00
C PHE A 71 -10.29 50.00 -1.85
N TYR A 72 -11.60 50.12 -2.04
CA TYR A 72 -12.51 48.97 -2.08
C TYR A 72 -12.20 48.02 -3.26
N LEU A 73 -11.98 48.57 -4.47
CA LEU A 73 -11.61 47.79 -5.66
C LEU A 73 -10.25 47.11 -5.51
N SER A 74 -9.24 47.81 -4.97
CA SER A 74 -7.92 47.24 -4.75
C SER A 74 -7.96 46.11 -3.70
N GLY A 75 -8.72 46.29 -2.62
CA GLY A 75 -8.99 45.23 -1.63
C GLY A 75 -9.65 43.99 -2.24
N LYS A 76 -10.58 44.15 -3.18
CA LYS A 76 -11.17 43.03 -3.92
C LYS A 76 -10.15 42.30 -4.80
N ILE A 77 -9.33 43.03 -5.55
CA ILE A 77 -8.29 42.43 -6.41
C ILE A 77 -7.27 41.68 -5.56
N PHE A 78 -6.88 42.22 -4.42
CA PHE A 78 -5.98 41.56 -3.48
C PHE A 78 -6.58 40.24 -2.97
N ARG A 79 -7.88 40.22 -2.61
CA ARG A 79 -8.56 38.99 -2.17
C ARG A 79 -8.63 37.94 -3.28
N ILE A 80 -8.97 38.34 -4.50
CA ILE A 80 -8.99 37.45 -5.67
C ILE A 80 -7.60 36.87 -5.95
N ARG A 81 -6.56 37.70 -5.95
CA ARG A 81 -5.17 37.24 -6.11
C ARG A 81 -4.75 36.27 -5.00
N ARG A 82 -5.17 36.52 -3.76
CA ARG A 82 -4.89 35.65 -2.63
C ARG A 82 -5.58 34.30 -2.77
N GLU A 83 -6.86 34.27 -3.13
CA GLU A 83 -7.60 33.01 -3.36
C GLU A 83 -7.06 32.22 -4.55
N PHE A 84 -6.63 32.90 -5.61
CA PHE A 84 -5.97 32.25 -6.77
C PHE A 84 -4.59 31.70 -6.40
N LYS A 85 -3.75 32.50 -5.72
CA LYS A 85 -2.43 32.06 -5.24
C LYS A 85 -2.54 30.85 -4.31
N ASN A 86 -3.55 30.81 -3.46
CA ASN A 86 -3.80 29.70 -2.53
C ASN A 86 -4.29 28.42 -3.23
N ASN A 87 -4.81 28.51 -4.46
CA ASN A 87 -5.37 27.37 -5.20
C ASN A 87 -4.65 27.11 -6.53
N ILE A 88 -3.44 27.64 -6.71
CA ILE A 88 -2.73 27.60 -7.99
C ILE A 88 -2.48 26.17 -8.46
N SER A 89 -2.05 25.27 -7.57
CA SER A 89 -1.83 23.85 -7.87
C SER A 89 -3.12 23.15 -8.30
N ARG A 90 -4.28 23.44 -7.68
CA ARG A 90 -5.57 22.88 -8.10
C ARG A 90 -5.97 23.31 -9.51
N TRP A 91 -5.65 24.54 -9.89
CA TRP A 91 -5.90 25.04 -11.25
C TRP A 91 -4.92 24.46 -12.27
N ASP A 92 -3.66 24.29 -11.90
CA ASP A 92 -2.67 23.63 -12.75
C ASP A 92 -3.07 22.17 -13.01
N ASN A 93 -3.48 21.44 -11.96
CA ASN A 93 -4.03 20.08 -12.09
C ASN A 93 -5.29 20.03 -12.96
N PHE A 94 -6.20 20.98 -12.78
CA PHE A 94 -7.40 21.09 -13.60
C PHE A 94 -7.08 21.24 -15.09
N LEU A 95 -6.18 22.18 -15.44
CA LEU A 95 -5.77 22.44 -16.82
C LEU A 95 -5.01 21.25 -17.42
N MET A 96 -4.09 20.66 -16.65
CA MET A 96 -3.31 19.51 -17.06
C MET A 96 -4.19 18.32 -17.43
N ILE A 97 -5.21 18.02 -16.62
CA ILE A 97 -6.15 16.93 -16.92
C ILE A 97 -7.06 17.29 -18.11
N GLN A 98 -7.44 18.56 -18.30
CA GLN A 98 -8.17 18.95 -19.51
C GLN A 98 -7.35 18.75 -20.78
N GLU A 99 -6.07 19.17 -20.79
CA GLU A 99 -5.16 18.92 -21.89
C GLU A 99 -4.97 17.41 -22.11
N PHE A 100 -4.87 16.63 -21.05
CA PHE A 100 -4.81 15.17 -21.12
C PHE A 100 -6.04 14.55 -21.79
N ILE A 101 -7.26 15.00 -21.45
CA ILE A 101 -8.50 14.52 -22.09
C ILE A 101 -8.48 14.81 -23.59
N ILE A 102 -8.01 16.00 -23.99
CA ILE A 102 -7.93 16.42 -25.39
C ILE A 102 -6.91 15.57 -26.15
N ASN A 103 -5.67 15.48 -25.64
CA ASN A 103 -4.56 14.81 -26.30
C ASN A 103 -4.80 13.30 -26.48
N ASN A 104 -5.54 12.67 -25.56
CA ASN A 104 -5.86 11.24 -25.62
C ASN A 104 -7.22 10.92 -26.26
N GLY A 105 -7.91 11.93 -26.82
CA GLY A 105 -9.20 11.73 -27.51
C GLY A 105 -10.27 11.11 -26.62
N LEU A 106 -10.33 11.55 -25.35
CA LEU A 106 -11.27 11.08 -24.33
C LEU A 106 -12.59 11.87 -24.34
N TYR A 107 -13.06 12.21 -25.55
CA TYR A 107 -14.26 13.02 -25.77
C TYR A 107 -14.87 12.77 -27.16
N LYS A 108 -16.09 13.26 -27.39
CA LYS A 108 -16.75 13.33 -28.71
C LYS A 108 -17.38 14.69 -28.93
N GLU A 109 -17.20 15.16 -30.15
CA GLU A 109 -17.82 16.37 -30.69
C GLU A 109 -18.99 16.00 -31.60
N LYS A 110 -19.99 16.88 -31.65
CA LYS A 110 -21.00 16.89 -32.70
C LYS A 110 -20.41 17.53 -33.97
N GLU A 111 -21.11 17.36 -35.09
CA GLU A 111 -20.79 18.07 -36.35
C GLU A 111 -20.74 19.60 -36.20
N THR A 112 -21.43 20.14 -35.18
CA THR A 112 -21.43 21.57 -34.81
C THR A 112 -20.22 22.02 -33.99
N SER A 113 -19.21 21.15 -33.79
CA SER A 113 -18.05 21.37 -32.92
C SER A 113 -18.38 21.52 -31.42
N ASP A 114 -19.61 21.19 -31.01
CA ASP A 114 -19.99 21.13 -29.60
C ASP A 114 -19.61 19.78 -28.98
N ILE A 115 -18.88 19.80 -27.86
CA ILE A 115 -18.54 18.60 -27.10
C ILE A 115 -19.80 18.09 -26.38
N PHE A 116 -20.25 16.90 -26.74
CA PHE A 116 -21.41 16.24 -26.11
C PHE A 116 -21.04 15.00 -25.30
N LEU A 117 -19.81 14.50 -25.44
CA LEU A 117 -19.25 13.45 -24.59
C LEU A 117 -17.85 13.82 -24.12
N SER A 118 -17.56 13.67 -22.83
CA SER A 118 -16.21 13.86 -22.30
C SER A 118 -16.01 12.97 -21.08
N ALA A 119 -14.81 12.42 -20.94
CA ALA A 119 -14.38 11.76 -19.73
C ALA A 119 -14.44 12.73 -18.53
N VAL A 120 -14.78 12.18 -17.36
CA VAL A 120 -14.85 12.92 -16.11
C VAL A 120 -13.79 12.36 -15.18
N PHE A 121 -12.92 13.22 -14.69
CA PHE A 121 -11.84 12.89 -13.77
C PHE A 121 -11.96 13.67 -12.47
N THR A 122 -11.50 13.08 -11.36
CA THR A 122 -11.25 13.79 -10.10
C THR A 122 -9.80 13.53 -9.71
N ILE A 123 -9.11 14.54 -9.19
CA ILE A 123 -7.73 14.41 -8.70
C ILE A 123 -7.66 14.81 -7.23
N SER A 124 -6.99 13.97 -6.45
CA SER A 124 -6.64 14.22 -5.06
C SER A 124 -5.12 14.14 -4.94
N GLU A 125 -4.49 15.25 -4.64
CA GLU A 125 -3.04 15.35 -4.45
C GLU A 125 -2.75 15.67 -2.98
N SER A 126 -1.82 14.92 -2.41
CA SER A 126 -1.23 15.14 -1.10
C SER A 126 0.29 15.24 -1.25
N GLU A 127 1.01 15.52 -0.15
CA GLU A 127 2.48 15.54 -0.19
C GLU A 127 3.10 14.18 -0.55
N LYS A 128 2.39 13.08 -0.31
CA LYS A 128 2.93 11.71 -0.45
C LYS A 128 2.37 10.94 -1.64
N GLU A 129 1.15 11.22 -2.05
CA GLU A 129 0.43 10.45 -3.08
C GLU A 129 -0.49 11.32 -3.94
N ILE A 130 -0.68 10.85 -5.16
CA ILE A 130 -1.63 11.39 -6.14
C ILE A 130 -2.63 10.29 -6.48
N ILE A 131 -3.92 10.58 -6.35
CA ILE A 131 -5.01 9.68 -6.71
C ILE A 131 -5.84 10.34 -7.79
N ILE A 132 -6.06 9.62 -8.88
CA ILE A 132 -6.86 10.07 -10.03
C ILE A 132 -7.99 9.08 -10.20
N VAL A 133 -9.22 9.61 -10.20
CA VAL A 133 -10.42 8.81 -10.35
C VAL A 133 -11.08 9.18 -11.67
N ALA A 134 -11.18 8.22 -12.59
CA ALA A 134 -11.95 8.33 -13.81
C ALA A 134 -13.37 7.77 -13.58
N CYS A 135 -14.41 8.54 -13.86
CA CYS A 135 -15.79 8.10 -13.68
C CYS A 135 -16.30 7.37 -14.92
N LYS A 136 -16.84 6.16 -14.72
CA LYS A 136 -17.50 5.36 -15.75
C LYS A 136 -18.93 5.82 -15.92
N MET A 137 -19.35 5.98 -17.17
CA MET A 137 -20.65 6.56 -17.52
C MET A 137 -21.50 5.59 -18.36
N GLY A 138 -21.07 4.33 -18.52
CA GLY A 138 -21.78 3.32 -19.29
C GLY A 138 -21.69 3.56 -20.80
N ASN A 139 -20.63 4.20 -21.27
CA ASN A 139 -20.44 4.53 -22.69
C ASN A 139 -19.11 3.96 -23.22
N PHE A 140 -18.85 4.17 -24.53
CA PHE A 140 -17.67 3.60 -25.19
C PHE A 140 -16.32 4.13 -24.66
N LEU A 141 -16.31 5.22 -23.87
CA LEU A 141 -15.10 5.72 -23.23
C LEU A 141 -14.68 4.86 -22.05
N ASP A 142 -15.60 4.12 -21.41
CA ASP A 142 -15.31 3.34 -20.19
C ASP A 142 -14.16 2.34 -20.41
N SER A 143 -14.14 1.66 -21.56
CA SER A 143 -13.05 0.73 -21.91
C SER A 143 -11.72 1.45 -22.14
N LYS A 144 -11.74 2.71 -22.63
CA LYS A 144 -10.52 3.53 -22.70
C LYS A 144 -10.07 3.96 -21.31
N LEU A 145 -11.01 4.39 -20.45
CA LEU A 145 -10.72 4.82 -19.08
C LEU A 145 -10.13 3.71 -18.22
N GLU A 146 -10.41 2.45 -18.54
CA GLU A 146 -9.78 1.29 -17.90
C GLU A 146 -8.37 1.01 -18.41
N ASN A 147 -7.86 1.69 -19.45
CA ASN A 147 -6.57 1.38 -20.09
C ASN A 147 -5.70 2.64 -20.31
N LEU A 148 -5.64 3.54 -19.32
CA LEU A 148 -4.83 4.78 -19.35
C LEU A 148 -3.54 4.71 -18.52
N ASP A 149 -3.09 3.49 -18.19
CA ASP A 149 -1.99 3.23 -17.25
C ASP A 149 -0.70 3.92 -17.70
N MET A 150 -0.36 3.83 -18.99
CA MET A 150 0.87 4.41 -19.54
C MET A 150 0.78 5.92 -19.69
N GLU A 151 -0.35 6.42 -20.18
CA GLU A 151 -0.58 7.83 -20.47
C GLU A 151 -0.60 8.65 -19.17
N ILE A 152 -1.28 8.15 -18.13
CA ILE A 152 -1.33 8.82 -16.83
C ILE A 152 0.04 8.71 -16.13
N SER A 153 0.73 7.56 -16.20
CA SER A 153 2.09 7.45 -15.64
C SER A 153 3.05 8.45 -16.30
N ALA A 154 2.96 8.64 -17.61
CA ALA A 154 3.75 9.62 -18.35
C ALA A 154 3.38 11.07 -17.98
N LEU A 155 2.11 11.34 -17.68
CA LEU A 155 1.64 12.68 -17.26
C LEU A 155 2.31 13.15 -15.96
N PHE A 156 2.45 12.25 -14.98
CA PHE A 156 3.06 12.57 -13.69
C PHE A 156 4.55 12.22 -13.60
N ASN A 157 5.09 11.54 -14.62
CA ASN A 157 6.43 10.97 -14.60
C ASN A 157 6.66 10.09 -13.34
N LEU A 158 5.64 9.33 -12.96
CA LEU A 158 5.62 8.43 -11.81
C LEU A 158 5.12 7.05 -12.26
N PRO A 159 5.71 5.95 -11.76
CA PRO A 159 5.17 4.62 -12.00
C PRO A 159 3.81 4.49 -11.32
N LEU A 160 2.85 3.88 -12.03
CA LEU A 160 1.56 3.52 -11.46
C LEU A 160 1.77 2.51 -10.32
N GLU A 161 1.40 2.89 -9.10
CA GLU A 161 1.56 2.03 -7.94
C GLU A 161 0.38 1.08 -7.79
N GLU A 162 -0.83 1.59 -8.03
CA GLU A 162 -2.05 0.81 -7.86
C GLU A 162 -3.15 1.30 -8.79
N LYS A 163 -3.94 0.34 -9.25
CA LYS A 163 -5.14 0.57 -10.04
C LYS A 163 -6.28 -0.25 -9.48
N ILE A 164 -7.42 0.39 -9.25
CA ILE A 164 -8.63 -0.27 -8.75
C ILE A 164 -9.76 0.00 -9.73
N ILE A 165 -10.33 -1.06 -10.29
CA ILE A 165 -11.48 -0.96 -11.21
C ILE A 165 -12.75 -1.29 -10.43
N ARG A 166 -13.65 -0.31 -10.30
CA ARG A 166 -14.98 -0.49 -9.73
C ARG A 166 -16.04 -0.31 -10.81
N PRO A 167 -17.29 -0.78 -10.61
CA PRO A 167 -18.34 -0.62 -11.62
C PRO A 167 -18.55 0.83 -12.09
N ALA A 168 -18.42 1.80 -11.19
CA ALA A 168 -18.66 3.22 -11.46
C ALA A 168 -17.39 4.06 -11.68
N ILE A 169 -16.20 3.57 -11.30
CA ILE A 169 -14.97 4.36 -11.34
C ILE A 169 -13.74 3.50 -11.61
N VAL A 170 -12.70 4.11 -12.17
CA VAL A 170 -11.34 3.57 -12.24
C VAL A 170 -10.43 4.49 -11.44
N GLU A 171 -9.74 3.96 -10.44
CA GLU A 171 -8.82 4.71 -9.59
C GLU A 171 -7.38 4.37 -9.96
N TYR A 172 -6.57 5.41 -10.20
CA TYR A 172 -5.14 5.35 -10.48
C TYR A 172 -4.39 6.03 -9.34
N LYS A 173 -3.50 5.31 -8.68
CA LYS A 173 -2.75 5.81 -7.53
C LYS A 173 -1.25 5.82 -7.81
N PHE A 174 -0.63 6.95 -7.50
CA PHE A 174 0.80 7.21 -7.62
C PHE A 174 1.36 7.61 -6.26
N ILE A 175 2.58 7.16 -5.97
CA ILE A 175 3.33 7.56 -4.76
C ILE A 175 4.41 8.56 -5.19
N ILE A 176 4.37 9.75 -4.61
CA ILE A 176 5.39 10.81 -4.80
C ILE A 176 6.61 10.49 -3.93
N GLU A 177 6.35 10.24 -2.64
CA GLU A 177 7.39 9.97 -1.65
C GLU A 177 7.19 8.57 -1.08
N ARG A 178 8.15 7.69 -1.37
CA ARG A 178 8.13 6.30 -0.88
C ARG A 178 8.38 6.29 0.63
N PRO A 179 7.71 5.40 1.39
CA PRO A 179 7.97 5.24 2.82
C PRO A 179 9.44 4.89 3.06
N GLU A 180 10.01 5.41 4.16
CA GLU A 180 11.35 5.00 4.56
C GLU A 180 11.36 3.52 4.98
N ARG A 181 12.43 2.84 4.60
CA ARG A 181 12.68 1.46 5.01
C ARG A 181 12.91 1.40 6.53
N LEU A 182 12.24 0.47 7.20
CA LEU A 182 12.45 0.25 8.63
C LEU A 182 13.86 -0.29 8.88
N VAL A 183 14.63 0.39 9.73
CA VAL A 183 15.95 -0.06 10.16
C VAL A 183 15.87 -0.46 11.62
N LEU A 184 16.21 -1.71 11.93
CA LEU A 184 16.21 -2.18 13.30
C LEU A 184 17.34 -1.55 14.10
N LYS A 185 16.99 -1.10 15.30
CA LYS A 185 17.93 -0.62 16.31
C LYS A 185 17.91 -1.58 17.48
N SER A 186 19.08 -1.80 18.07
CA SER A 186 19.18 -2.54 19.33
C SER A 186 18.37 -1.81 20.40
N SER A 187 17.41 -2.50 21.01
CA SER A 187 16.56 -1.96 22.06
C SER A 187 16.68 -2.78 23.34
N SER A 188 16.13 -2.25 24.43
CA SER A 188 15.87 -3.03 25.65
C SER A 188 14.80 -4.10 25.38
N LYS A 189 14.70 -5.08 26.27
CA LYS A 189 13.62 -6.08 26.26
C LYS A 189 12.27 -5.36 26.34
N GLU A 190 11.41 -5.60 25.38
CA GLU A 190 10.05 -5.07 25.32
C GLU A 190 9.08 -6.24 25.10
N SER A 191 8.06 -6.35 25.96
CA SER A 191 7.00 -7.34 25.78
C SER A 191 5.76 -6.64 25.26
N LEU A 192 5.24 -7.12 24.12
CA LEU A 192 4.10 -6.55 23.43
C LEU A 192 2.93 -7.53 23.46
N ASP A 193 1.78 -7.10 23.97
CA ASP A 193 0.55 -7.91 23.96
C ASP A 193 -0.21 -7.82 22.61
N ASP A 194 0.07 -6.79 21.81
CA ASP A 194 -0.49 -6.68 20.46
C ASP A 194 0.22 -7.62 19.48
N LEU A 195 -0.56 -8.31 18.64
CA LEU A 195 -0.04 -9.21 17.59
C LEU A 195 0.25 -8.48 16.28
N GLU A 196 -0.03 -7.19 16.19
CA GLU A 196 0.33 -6.37 15.03
C GLU A 196 1.85 -6.17 14.97
N ILE A 197 2.47 -6.62 13.89
CA ILE A 197 3.90 -6.49 13.57
C ILE A 197 4.05 -5.44 12.47
N ASP A 198 4.89 -4.44 12.71
CA ASP A 198 5.29 -3.48 11.68
C ASP A 198 6.32 -4.12 10.76
N LEU A 199 5.93 -4.45 9.54
CA LEU A 199 6.83 -5.00 8.52
C LEU A 199 7.63 -3.90 7.81
N GLY A 200 7.53 -2.65 8.26
CA GLY A 200 8.15 -1.50 7.62
C GLY A 200 7.47 -1.12 6.31
N TYR A 201 7.94 -0.03 5.72
CA TYR A 201 7.46 0.47 4.43
C TYR A 201 5.94 0.71 4.40
N GLY A 202 5.36 1.11 5.53
CA GLY A 202 3.92 1.36 5.68
C GLY A 202 3.04 0.10 5.78
N VAL A 203 3.64 -1.09 5.90
CA VAL A 203 2.90 -2.35 5.96
C VAL A 203 2.86 -2.89 7.39
N LYS A 204 1.66 -3.03 7.93
CA LYS A 204 1.43 -3.76 9.18
C LYS A 204 0.82 -5.13 8.93
N TYR A 205 1.27 -6.13 9.69
CA TYR A 205 0.84 -7.51 9.61
C TYR A 205 0.26 -7.99 10.94
N ASN A 206 -0.88 -8.67 10.90
CA ASN A 206 -1.45 -9.32 12.06
C ASN A 206 -1.82 -10.78 11.69
N PRO A 207 -1.27 -11.78 12.39
CA PRO A 207 -1.49 -13.20 12.06
C PRO A 207 -2.94 -13.65 12.25
N VAL A 208 -3.74 -12.96 13.07
CA VAL A 208 -5.16 -13.28 13.28
C VAL A 208 -5.99 -12.97 12.03
N THR A 209 -5.70 -11.83 11.38
CA THR A 209 -6.42 -11.37 10.18
C THR A 209 -5.82 -11.90 8.89
N CYS A 210 -4.50 -12.12 8.88
CA CYS A 210 -3.73 -12.54 7.72
C CYS A 210 -2.87 -13.76 8.13
N PRO A 211 -3.45 -14.96 8.20
CA PRO A 211 -2.77 -16.12 8.76
C PRO A 211 -1.73 -16.69 7.81
N HIS A 212 -0.67 -17.24 8.38
CA HIS A 212 0.42 -17.92 7.68
C HIS A 212 1.19 -17.02 6.67
N ILE A 213 2.44 -17.39 6.42
CA ILE A 213 3.37 -16.57 5.67
C ILE A 213 4.08 -17.42 4.62
N LEU A 214 4.16 -16.92 3.39
CA LEU A 214 5.04 -17.42 2.33
C LEU A 214 6.15 -16.41 2.06
N VAL A 215 7.42 -16.82 2.15
CA VAL A 215 8.57 -15.99 1.77
C VAL A 215 9.38 -16.69 0.69
N ALA A 216 9.38 -16.13 -0.51
CA ALA A 216 10.18 -16.58 -1.63
C ALA A 216 11.36 -15.63 -1.88
N GLY A 217 12.52 -16.14 -2.25
CA GLY A 217 13.65 -15.31 -2.66
C GLY A 217 14.95 -16.08 -2.79
N GLY A 218 15.71 -15.78 -3.85
CA GLY A 218 17.01 -16.40 -4.10
C GLY A 218 18.08 -16.04 -3.05
N THR A 219 19.24 -16.67 -3.14
CA THR A 219 20.39 -16.36 -2.28
C THR A 219 20.75 -14.87 -2.37
N GLY A 220 20.99 -14.23 -1.24
CA GLY A 220 21.34 -12.81 -1.19
C GLY A 220 20.15 -11.84 -1.31
N SER A 221 18.92 -12.32 -1.53
CA SER A 221 17.71 -11.47 -1.64
C SER A 221 17.32 -10.76 -0.34
N GLY A 222 17.83 -11.20 0.81
CA GLY A 222 17.42 -10.69 2.14
C GLY A 222 16.44 -11.59 2.88
N LYS A 223 16.04 -12.74 2.30
CA LYS A 223 15.12 -13.74 2.92
C LYS A 223 15.47 -14.08 4.37
N SER A 224 16.69 -14.52 4.64
CA SER A 224 17.11 -14.93 6.00
C SER A 224 17.09 -13.77 6.99
N VAL A 225 17.49 -12.56 6.55
CA VAL A 225 17.45 -11.35 7.37
C VAL A 225 16.00 -11.01 7.77
N PHE A 226 15.07 -11.12 6.83
CA PHE A 226 13.65 -10.89 7.10
C PHE A 226 13.05 -11.96 8.04
N ILE A 227 13.43 -13.22 7.89
CA ILE A 227 12.98 -14.28 8.81
C ILE A 227 13.54 -14.04 10.22
N SER A 228 14.81 -13.65 10.34
CA SER A 228 15.41 -13.25 11.63
C SER A 228 14.67 -12.08 12.27
N PHE A 229 14.33 -11.05 11.49
CA PHE A 229 13.47 -9.96 11.94
C PHE A 229 12.15 -10.48 12.52
N LEU A 230 11.44 -11.34 11.77
CA LEU A 230 10.17 -11.91 12.22
C LEU A 230 10.33 -12.73 13.50
N ILE A 231 11.38 -13.54 13.64
CA ILE A 231 11.65 -14.31 14.86
C ILE A 231 11.70 -13.38 16.08
N LEU A 232 12.42 -12.26 16.00
CA LEU A 232 12.49 -11.30 17.11
C LEU A 232 11.11 -10.69 17.42
N GLU A 233 10.37 -10.27 16.40
CA GLU A 233 9.04 -9.68 16.59
C GLU A 233 8.02 -10.67 17.17
N LEU A 234 8.13 -11.96 16.81
CA LEU A 234 7.31 -13.02 17.39
C LEU A 234 7.67 -13.28 18.86
N LEU A 235 8.96 -13.28 19.20
CA LEU A 235 9.42 -13.46 20.58
C LEU A 235 9.05 -12.28 21.49
N LYS A 236 9.08 -11.04 20.99
CA LYS A 236 8.56 -9.85 21.71
C LYS A 236 7.09 -10.01 22.11
N ARG A 237 6.35 -10.81 21.36
CA ARG A 237 4.92 -11.12 21.57
C ARG A 237 4.69 -12.46 22.26
N ASP A 238 5.72 -12.98 22.94
CA ASP A 238 5.70 -14.23 23.72
C ASP A 238 5.15 -15.43 22.92
N SER A 239 5.43 -15.44 21.61
CA SER A 239 5.06 -16.54 20.73
C SER A 239 6.01 -17.73 20.94
N THR A 240 5.47 -18.94 20.85
CA THR A 240 6.27 -20.16 20.78
C THR A 240 6.73 -20.37 19.34
N ILE A 241 8.02 -20.64 19.14
CA ILE A 241 8.60 -20.81 17.80
C ILE A 241 9.21 -22.20 17.66
N TYR A 242 8.85 -22.89 16.59
CA TYR A 242 9.52 -24.08 16.09
C TYR A 242 10.19 -23.74 14.76
N ILE A 243 11.43 -24.19 14.55
CA ILE A 243 12.22 -23.91 13.35
C ILE A 243 12.61 -25.24 12.69
N ALA A 244 12.19 -25.45 11.45
CA ALA A 244 12.66 -26.51 10.57
C ALA A 244 13.64 -25.91 9.56
N ASP A 245 14.90 -26.34 9.59
CA ASP A 245 15.92 -25.91 8.63
C ASP A 245 16.65 -27.13 8.03
N PRO A 246 16.17 -27.68 6.91
CA PRO A 246 16.74 -28.86 6.27
C PRO A 246 18.15 -28.61 5.70
N LYS A 247 18.58 -27.35 5.55
CA LYS A 247 19.91 -26.98 5.03
C LYS A 247 20.94 -26.75 6.12
N ASN A 248 20.54 -26.77 7.40
CA ASN A 248 21.41 -26.49 8.55
C ASN A 248 22.21 -25.18 8.36
N SER A 249 21.49 -24.10 8.07
CA SER A 249 22.00 -22.74 7.88
C SER A 249 22.12 -21.98 9.22
N ASP A 250 22.21 -20.64 9.15
CA ASP A 250 22.19 -19.77 10.33
C ASP A 250 20.94 -20.00 11.20
N LEU A 251 19.79 -20.33 10.60
CA LEU A 251 18.56 -20.65 11.33
C LEU A 251 18.66 -21.96 12.11
N GLY A 252 19.23 -23.01 11.50
CA GLY A 252 19.53 -24.27 12.19
C GLY A 252 20.49 -24.08 13.37
N SER A 253 21.45 -23.16 13.24
CA SER A 253 22.39 -22.81 14.31
C SER A 253 21.73 -22.16 15.54
N LEU A 254 20.48 -21.70 15.41
CA LEU A 254 19.72 -21.19 16.56
C LEU A 254 19.38 -22.28 17.58
N SER A 255 19.56 -23.57 17.26
CA SER A 255 19.39 -24.66 18.23
C SER A 255 20.28 -24.51 19.45
N TYR A 256 21.46 -23.89 19.32
CA TYR A 256 22.35 -23.58 20.45
C TYR A 256 21.69 -22.68 21.52
N TYR A 257 20.71 -21.86 21.11
CA TYR A 257 20.01 -20.91 21.98
C TYR A 257 18.58 -21.34 22.31
N LEU A 258 17.85 -21.86 21.31
CA LEU A 258 16.44 -22.24 21.42
C LEU A 258 16.24 -23.71 21.82
N GLY A 259 17.29 -24.53 21.77
CA GLY A 259 17.26 -25.96 22.02
C GLY A 259 16.85 -26.80 20.81
N ASP A 260 17.33 -28.05 20.78
CA ASP A 260 17.00 -29.04 19.75
C ASP A 260 15.52 -29.46 19.78
N GLU A 261 14.80 -29.18 20.88
CA GLU A 261 13.37 -29.39 20.99
C GLU A 261 12.56 -28.42 20.12
N ARG A 262 13.10 -27.21 19.88
CA ARG A 262 12.48 -26.16 19.06
C ARG A 262 13.06 -26.04 17.67
N VAL A 263 14.35 -26.34 17.49
CA VAL A 263 15.05 -26.20 16.20
C VAL A 263 15.44 -27.58 15.68
N ALA A 264 15.07 -27.90 14.45
CA ALA A 264 15.31 -29.20 13.84
C ALA A 264 15.89 -29.07 12.43
N THR A 265 16.92 -29.85 12.16
CA THR A 265 17.61 -29.85 10.85
C THR A 265 17.50 -31.19 10.12
N ASN A 266 17.46 -32.31 10.86
CA ASN A 266 17.27 -33.63 10.26
C ASN A 266 15.77 -33.95 10.03
N PRO A 267 15.43 -34.79 9.03
CA PRO A 267 14.02 -35.05 8.68
C PRO A 267 13.16 -35.60 9.82
N ASN A 268 13.69 -36.48 10.66
CA ASN A 268 12.94 -37.08 11.77
C ASN A 268 12.63 -36.07 12.87
N ASN A 269 13.57 -35.17 13.17
CA ASN A 269 13.35 -34.09 14.13
C ASN A 269 12.41 -33.02 13.55
N ILE A 270 12.47 -32.77 12.24
CA ILE A 270 11.50 -31.92 11.55
C ILE A 270 10.09 -32.52 11.70
N ALA A 271 9.92 -33.82 11.43
CA ALA A 271 8.65 -34.51 11.66
C ALA A 271 8.19 -34.42 13.12
N ARG A 272 9.11 -34.54 14.09
CA ARG A 272 8.81 -34.34 15.51
C ARG A 272 8.23 -32.95 15.81
N ILE A 273 8.88 -31.87 15.37
CA ILE A 273 8.39 -30.51 15.67
C ILE A 273 7.08 -30.20 14.94
N VAL A 274 6.87 -30.72 13.73
CA VAL A 274 5.58 -30.59 13.03
C VAL A 274 4.48 -31.33 13.79
N ARG A 275 4.74 -32.55 14.27
CA ARG A 275 3.80 -33.27 15.13
C ARG A 275 3.45 -32.48 16.39
N LEU A 276 4.45 -31.90 17.08
CA LEU A 276 4.20 -31.08 18.27
C LEU A 276 3.26 -29.90 17.96
N ALA A 277 3.49 -29.18 16.86
CA ALA A 277 2.63 -28.07 16.46
C ALA A 277 1.20 -28.53 16.11
N VAL A 278 1.04 -29.69 15.47
CA VAL A 278 -0.27 -30.28 15.16
C VAL A 278 -0.98 -30.75 16.43
N THR A 279 -0.28 -31.41 17.35
CA THR A 279 -0.84 -31.84 18.64
C THR A 279 -1.34 -30.64 19.45
N GLU A 280 -0.51 -29.60 19.59
CA GLU A 280 -0.89 -28.35 20.27
C GLU A 280 -2.15 -27.72 19.62
N MET A 281 -2.23 -27.72 18.29
CA MET A 281 -3.42 -27.25 17.59
C MET A 281 -4.68 -28.07 17.95
N GLN A 282 -4.56 -29.40 17.99
CA GLN A 282 -5.69 -30.30 18.31
C GLN A 282 -6.12 -30.15 19.77
N GLU A 283 -5.18 -30.10 20.71
CA GLU A 283 -5.45 -29.91 22.14
C GLU A 283 -6.16 -28.57 22.39
N ARG A 284 -5.74 -27.49 21.72
CA ARG A 284 -6.45 -26.20 21.80
C ARG A 284 -7.86 -26.30 21.26
N TYR A 285 -8.08 -27.02 20.17
CA TYR A 285 -9.43 -27.24 19.65
C TYR A 285 -10.31 -28.03 20.62
N ASP A 286 -9.76 -29.00 21.33
CA ASP A 286 -10.49 -29.72 22.37
C ASP A 286 -10.94 -28.78 23.49
N ILE A 287 -10.01 -27.97 24.02
CA ILE A 287 -10.31 -26.99 25.08
C ILE A 287 -11.30 -25.92 24.59
N MET A 288 -11.16 -25.43 23.36
CA MET A 288 -12.06 -24.44 22.77
C MET A 288 -13.47 -24.99 22.54
N ARG A 289 -13.61 -26.31 22.28
CA ARG A 289 -14.91 -26.97 22.16
C ARG A 289 -15.58 -27.16 23.51
N GLU A 290 -14.81 -27.53 24.53
CA GLU A 290 -15.30 -27.63 25.91
C GLU A 290 -15.74 -26.27 26.47
N ASN A 291 -15.02 -25.21 26.14
CA ASN A 291 -15.29 -23.83 26.57
C ASN A 291 -15.85 -22.96 25.43
N PHE A 292 -16.81 -23.49 24.67
CA PHE A 292 -17.25 -22.87 23.42
C PHE A 292 -17.71 -21.40 23.58
N ILE A 293 -17.05 -20.51 22.86
CA ILE A 293 -17.45 -19.11 22.67
C ILE A 293 -17.63 -18.87 21.17
N TYR A 294 -18.83 -18.48 20.75
CA TYR A 294 -19.13 -18.24 19.34
C TYR A 294 -18.26 -17.13 18.76
N GLY A 295 -17.58 -17.42 17.63
CA GLY A 295 -16.69 -16.46 16.96
C GLY A 295 -15.36 -16.23 17.68
N SER A 296 -15.05 -16.98 18.73
CA SER A 296 -13.77 -16.87 19.44
C SER A 296 -12.59 -17.41 18.63
N ASN A 297 -11.40 -16.94 19.01
CA ASN A 297 -10.11 -17.45 18.58
C ASN A 297 -9.25 -17.76 19.80
N PHE A 298 -8.05 -18.29 19.57
CA PHE A 298 -7.11 -18.67 20.61
C PHE A 298 -6.82 -17.60 21.68
N ARG A 299 -6.92 -16.30 21.36
CA ARG A 299 -6.72 -15.22 22.34
C ARG A 299 -7.81 -15.18 23.40
N ASP A 300 -9.05 -15.47 23.02
CA ASP A 300 -10.20 -15.49 23.94
C ASP A 300 -10.08 -16.63 24.96
N HIS A 301 -9.22 -17.62 24.67
CA HIS A 301 -8.89 -18.75 25.53
C HIS A 301 -7.50 -18.62 26.18
N ASN A 302 -6.91 -17.41 26.17
CA ASN A 302 -5.58 -17.10 26.72
C ASN A 302 -4.43 -17.96 26.17
N PHE A 303 -4.59 -18.51 24.97
CA PHE A 303 -3.49 -19.20 24.31
C PHE A 303 -2.53 -18.20 23.68
N ARG A 304 -1.25 -18.57 23.66
CA ARG A 304 -0.20 -17.78 22.99
C ARG A 304 0.00 -18.26 21.57
N PRO A 305 0.39 -17.39 20.62
CA PRO A 305 0.63 -17.81 19.26
C PRO A 305 1.76 -18.85 19.18
N VAL A 306 1.63 -19.80 18.26
CA VAL A 306 2.67 -20.78 17.92
C VAL A 306 3.03 -20.59 16.46
N PHE A 307 4.31 -20.50 16.13
CA PHE A 307 4.80 -20.38 14.76
C PHE A 307 5.73 -21.52 14.42
N LEU A 308 5.37 -22.29 13.40
CA LEU A 308 6.26 -23.22 12.71
C LEU A 308 6.93 -22.50 11.55
N ILE A 309 8.23 -22.23 11.67
CA ILE A 309 9.06 -21.61 10.64
C ILE A 309 9.76 -22.73 9.87
N PHE A 310 9.46 -22.87 8.59
CA PHE A 310 10.05 -23.87 7.73
C PHE A 310 10.92 -23.18 6.69
N ASP A 311 12.24 -23.20 6.88
CA ASP A 311 13.16 -22.74 5.85
C ASP A 311 13.36 -23.80 4.76
N GLU A 312 13.51 -23.31 3.53
CA GLU A 312 13.78 -24.12 2.34
C GLU A 312 12.92 -25.39 2.17
N MET A 313 11.60 -25.22 2.12
CA MET A 313 10.65 -26.32 1.87
C MET A 313 10.99 -27.15 0.62
N GLY A 314 11.44 -26.49 -0.45
CA GLY A 314 11.76 -27.15 -1.71
C GLY A 314 12.88 -28.19 -1.57
N SER A 315 13.92 -27.88 -0.78
CA SER A 315 15.01 -28.82 -0.53
C SER A 315 14.59 -29.99 0.34
N PHE A 316 13.70 -29.75 1.32
CA PHE A 316 13.17 -30.83 2.14
C PHE A 316 12.35 -31.84 1.32
N LYS A 317 11.45 -31.37 0.45
CA LYS A 317 10.70 -32.28 -0.44
C LYS A 317 11.61 -33.08 -1.38
N ALA A 318 12.64 -32.44 -1.92
CA ALA A 318 13.60 -33.11 -2.79
C ALA A 318 14.46 -34.17 -2.06
N SER A 319 14.56 -34.11 -0.72
CA SER A 319 15.35 -35.08 0.07
C SER A 319 14.71 -36.48 0.14
N GLY A 320 13.42 -36.61 -0.18
CA GLY A 320 12.67 -37.87 -0.15
C GLY A 320 13.05 -38.81 -1.31
N THR A 321 14.24 -39.43 -1.25
CA THR A 321 14.75 -40.32 -2.30
C THR A 321 14.29 -41.77 -2.11
N ASP A 322 14.40 -42.31 -0.90
CA ASP A 322 13.99 -43.67 -0.54
C ASP A 322 12.58 -43.73 0.09
N LYS A 323 12.05 -44.95 0.26
CA LYS A 323 10.68 -45.19 0.74
C LYS A 323 10.44 -44.64 2.16
N ASN A 324 11.42 -44.75 3.05
CA ASN A 324 11.29 -44.28 4.43
C ASN A 324 11.35 -42.76 4.46
N SER A 325 12.32 -42.16 3.76
CA SER A 325 12.42 -40.69 3.67
C SER A 325 11.18 -40.07 3.03
N LYS A 326 10.59 -40.71 2.02
CA LYS A 326 9.30 -40.27 1.44
C LYS A 326 8.15 -40.31 2.43
N ALA A 327 8.08 -41.33 3.29
CA ALA A 327 7.05 -41.41 4.32
C ALA A 327 7.17 -40.26 5.32
N VAL A 328 8.40 -39.92 5.74
CA VAL A 328 8.67 -38.78 6.64
C VAL A 328 8.33 -37.45 5.98
N VAL A 329 8.72 -37.27 4.70
CA VAL A 329 8.37 -36.05 3.94
C VAL A 329 6.85 -35.91 3.83
N ASN A 330 6.13 -36.99 3.51
CA ASN A 330 4.67 -36.96 3.42
C ASN A 330 4.02 -36.62 4.76
N GLU A 331 4.48 -37.22 5.87
CA GLU A 331 3.99 -36.91 7.22
C GLU A 331 4.14 -35.42 7.54
N VAL A 332 5.32 -34.84 7.27
CA VAL A 332 5.59 -33.42 7.48
C VAL A 332 4.69 -32.54 6.63
N MET A 333 4.52 -32.87 5.35
CA MET A 333 3.68 -32.10 4.44
C MET A 333 2.20 -32.17 4.82
N ASP A 334 1.72 -33.33 5.28
CA ASP A 334 0.36 -33.51 5.78
C ASP A 334 0.12 -32.70 7.06
N GLY A 335 1.08 -32.69 7.98
CA GLY A 335 1.01 -31.85 9.18
C GLY A 335 0.96 -30.36 8.87
N ILE A 336 1.82 -29.88 7.95
CA ILE A 336 1.81 -28.49 7.50
C ILE A 336 0.49 -28.13 6.81
N LYS A 337 -0.05 -29.04 5.99
CA LYS A 337 -1.36 -28.87 5.37
C LYS A 337 -2.47 -28.72 6.42
N GLN A 338 -2.46 -29.53 7.48
CA GLN A 338 -3.43 -29.38 8.58
C GLN A 338 -3.30 -28.01 9.27
N ILE A 339 -2.08 -27.57 9.57
CA ILE A 339 -1.83 -26.25 10.18
C ILE A 339 -2.31 -25.12 9.27
N ILE A 340 -2.04 -25.17 7.96
CA ILE A 340 -2.49 -24.12 7.02
C ILE A 340 -4.03 -24.04 6.97
N LEU A 341 -4.72 -25.18 7.01
CA LEU A 341 -6.17 -25.23 6.85
C LEU A 341 -6.94 -24.94 8.15
N LEU A 342 -6.38 -25.31 9.31
CA LEU A 342 -7.08 -25.28 10.59
C LEU A 342 -6.39 -24.38 11.63
N GLY A 343 -5.11 -24.08 11.48
CA GLY A 343 -4.31 -23.47 12.54
C GLY A 343 -4.72 -22.05 12.95
N ARG A 344 -5.35 -21.27 12.06
CA ARG A 344 -5.73 -19.86 12.32
C ARG A 344 -6.53 -19.69 13.61
N ALA A 345 -7.58 -20.47 13.82
CA ALA A 345 -8.46 -20.29 14.98
C ALA A 345 -7.78 -20.74 16.28
N ALA A 346 -6.96 -21.80 16.21
CA ALA A 346 -6.17 -22.32 17.32
C ALA A 346 -4.89 -21.51 17.61
N GLY A 347 -4.57 -20.49 16.79
CA GLY A 347 -3.37 -19.67 16.97
C GLY A 347 -2.07 -20.39 16.64
N VAL A 348 -2.12 -21.39 15.76
CA VAL A 348 -0.97 -22.12 15.25
C VAL A 348 -0.73 -21.73 13.80
N PHE A 349 0.37 -21.05 13.54
CA PHE A 349 0.70 -20.45 12.26
C PHE A 349 1.93 -21.12 11.64
N VAL A 350 2.09 -20.95 10.33
CA VAL A 350 3.26 -21.45 9.59
C VAL A 350 3.87 -20.33 8.78
N LEU A 351 5.21 -20.25 8.79
CA LEU A 351 5.98 -19.49 7.82
C LEU A 351 6.70 -20.50 6.93
N VAL A 352 6.39 -20.52 5.64
CA VAL A 352 7.07 -21.35 4.66
C VAL A 352 8.01 -20.46 3.86
N ALA A 353 9.29 -20.79 3.86
CA ALA A 353 10.29 -20.13 3.06
C ALA A 353 10.85 -21.05 1.97
N ALA A 354 11.13 -20.49 0.80
CA ALA A 354 11.69 -21.22 -0.33
C ALA A 354 12.56 -20.30 -1.18
N GLN A 355 13.60 -20.85 -1.82
CA GLN A 355 14.36 -20.07 -2.82
C GLN A 355 13.53 -19.83 -4.08
N GLN A 356 12.83 -20.86 -4.55
CA GLN A 356 11.89 -20.80 -5.67
C GLN A 356 10.64 -21.59 -5.29
N VAL A 357 9.46 -21.02 -5.57
CA VAL A 357 8.19 -21.69 -5.33
C VAL A 357 7.77 -22.42 -6.60
N SER A 358 7.48 -23.71 -6.48
CA SER A 358 6.91 -24.53 -7.55
C SER A 358 5.60 -25.19 -7.10
N SER A 359 4.81 -25.71 -8.04
CA SER A 359 3.60 -26.49 -7.76
C SER A 359 3.91 -27.72 -6.91
N ASP A 360 5.11 -28.27 -7.11
CA ASP A 360 5.60 -29.44 -6.40
C ASP A 360 5.98 -29.09 -4.96
N THR A 361 6.36 -27.84 -4.69
CA THR A 361 6.71 -27.36 -3.34
C THR A 361 5.46 -27.10 -2.52
N LEU A 362 4.49 -26.36 -3.08
CA LEU A 362 3.22 -26.08 -2.43
C LEU A 362 2.11 -26.00 -3.47
N SER A 363 1.05 -26.80 -3.29
CA SER A 363 -0.11 -26.77 -4.18
C SER A 363 -0.80 -25.40 -4.13
N THR A 364 -1.43 -25.01 -5.24
CA THR A 364 -2.16 -23.73 -5.35
C THR A 364 -3.14 -23.51 -4.20
N ASP A 365 -3.94 -24.52 -3.85
CA ASP A 365 -4.93 -24.41 -2.77
C ASP A 365 -4.32 -24.09 -1.41
N LEU A 366 -3.14 -24.65 -1.11
CA LEU A 366 -2.45 -24.39 0.16
C LEU A 366 -1.83 -22.99 0.15
N ARG A 367 -1.24 -22.59 -0.98
CA ARG A 367 -0.70 -21.25 -1.16
C ARG A 367 -1.79 -20.20 -1.02
N ASP A 368 -3.00 -20.48 -1.49
CA ASP A 368 -4.11 -19.54 -1.39
C ASP A 368 -4.60 -19.29 0.05
N ASN A 369 -4.28 -20.21 0.96
CA ASN A 369 -4.49 -20.08 2.41
C ASN A 369 -3.31 -19.40 3.14
N LEU A 370 -2.19 -19.14 2.47
CA LEU A 370 -1.11 -18.31 3.01
C LEU A 370 -1.46 -16.84 2.80
N GLY A 371 -1.91 -16.17 3.85
CA GLY A 371 -2.45 -14.81 3.78
C GLY A 371 -1.40 -13.77 3.44
N LEU A 372 -0.20 -13.89 4.02
CA LEU A 372 0.93 -13.00 3.71
C LEU A 372 1.88 -13.70 2.73
N ARG A 373 2.08 -13.12 1.54
CA ARG A 373 2.99 -13.64 0.52
C ARG A 373 4.02 -12.59 0.16
N ILE A 374 5.28 -12.98 0.12
CA ILE A 374 6.41 -12.09 -0.11
C ILE A 374 7.35 -12.74 -1.11
N ALA A 375 7.77 -11.98 -2.12
CA ALA A 375 8.80 -12.37 -3.06
C ALA A 375 9.92 -11.34 -3.03
N LEU A 376 11.05 -11.69 -2.42
CA LEU A 376 12.23 -10.84 -2.28
C LEU A 376 13.19 -11.02 -3.46
N GLY A 377 13.74 -9.90 -3.93
CA GLY A 377 14.63 -9.82 -5.08
C GLY A 377 13.88 -9.92 -6.42
N ALA A 378 14.66 -9.84 -7.49
CA ALA A 378 14.17 -10.04 -8.84
C ALA A 378 13.79 -11.51 -9.07
N ASN A 379 12.59 -11.74 -9.61
CA ASN A 379 12.14 -13.05 -10.09
C ASN A 379 11.63 -12.93 -11.53
N SER A 380 11.53 -14.07 -12.21
CA SER A 380 10.79 -14.14 -13.47
C SER A 380 9.30 -13.88 -13.23
N SER A 381 8.58 -13.46 -14.27
CA SER A 381 7.11 -13.30 -14.21
C SER A 381 6.41 -14.59 -13.76
N GLU A 382 6.94 -15.74 -14.16
CA GLU A 382 6.43 -17.04 -13.71
C GLU A 382 6.75 -17.29 -12.23
N GLY A 383 7.97 -16.93 -11.77
CA GLY A 383 8.31 -16.99 -10.35
C GLY A 383 7.37 -16.15 -9.49
N TYR A 384 7.02 -14.93 -9.92
CA TYR A 384 6.03 -14.11 -9.23
C TYR A 384 4.63 -14.73 -9.27
N ARG A 385 4.21 -15.30 -10.40
CA ARG A 385 2.94 -16.05 -10.51
C ARG A 385 2.88 -17.22 -9.56
N MET A 386 3.99 -17.92 -9.36
CA MET A 386 4.09 -19.02 -8.42
C MET A 386 4.07 -18.59 -6.94
N VAL A 387 4.30 -17.32 -6.63
CA VAL A 387 4.16 -16.80 -5.26
C VAL A 387 2.78 -16.18 -5.06
N PHE A 388 2.32 -15.35 -5.99
CA PHE A 388 1.16 -14.47 -5.79
C PHE A 388 -0.14 -14.97 -6.46
N GLY A 389 -0.07 -15.91 -7.41
CA GLY A 389 -1.25 -16.40 -8.10
C GLY A 389 -1.95 -15.29 -8.90
N SER A 390 -3.22 -15.01 -8.58
CA SER A 390 -3.98 -13.92 -9.20
C SER A 390 -3.45 -12.53 -8.86
N ALA A 391 -2.82 -12.37 -7.69
CA ALA A 391 -2.28 -11.10 -7.22
C ALA A 391 -0.89 -10.76 -7.79
N THR A 392 -0.52 -11.34 -8.93
CA THR A 392 0.81 -11.16 -9.52
C THR A 392 1.02 -9.69 -9.92
N PRO A 393 2.11 -9.05 -9.48
CA PRO A 393 2.44 -7.69 -9.86
C PRO A 393 2.99 -7.64 -11.29
N GLU A 394 3.06 -6.44 -11.85
CA GLU A 394 3.82 -6.23 -13.08
C GLU A 394 5.32 -6.27 -12.76
N PRO A 395 6.15 -6.90 -13.61
CA PRO A 395 7.58 -6.97 -13.37
C PRO A 395 8.21 -5.57 -13.30
N GLN A 396 8.93 -5.29 -12.22
CA GLN A 396 9.71 -4.06 -12.05
C GLN A 396 11.15 -4.39 -11.63
N PRO A 397 12.15 -3.55 -11.98
CA PRO A 397 13.51 -3.74 -11.52
C PRO A 397 13.61 -3.65 -9.99
N ILE A 398 14.30 -4.62 -9.39
CA ILE A 398 14.58 -4.64 -7.94
C ILE A 398 16.08 -4.46 -7.73
N GLU A 399 16.50 -3.26 -7.35
CA GLU A 399 17.92 -2.92 -7.15
C GLU A 399 18.35 -3.03 -5.68
N VAL A 400 17.41 -2.82 -4.76
CA VAL A 400 17.69 -2.77 -3.31
C VAL A 400 17.63 -4.19 -2.73
N LYS A 401 18.67 -4.56 -1.98
CA LYS A 401 18.70 -5.83 -1.25
C LYS A 401 17.62 -5.86 -0.15
N GLY A 402 16.80 -6.90 -0.13
CA GLY A 402 15.64 -7.00 0.77
C GLY A 402 14.42 -6.25 0.27
N ALA A 403 14.44 -5.70 -0.95
CA ALA A 403 13.25 -5.24 -1.64
C ALA A 403 12.63 -6.35 -2.48
N GLY A 404 11.36 -6.18 -2.85
CA GLY A 404 10.62 -7.10 -3.67
C GLY A 404 9.15 -6.73 -3.70
N PHE A 405 8.28 -7.74 -3.70
CA PHE A 405 6.84 -7.55 -3.68
C PHE A 405 6.21 -8.21 -2.46
N LEU A 406 5.14 -7.60 -1.95
CA LEU A 406 4.36 -8.11 -0.83
C LEU A 406 2.87 -8.07 -1.18
N TYR A 407 2.19 -9.17 -0.89
CA TYR A 407 0.73 -9.27 -0.94
C TYR A 407 0.21 -9.67 0.44
N LYS A 408 -0.75 -8.89 0.96
CA LYS A 408 -1.42 -9.15 2.22
C LYS A 408 -2.91 -9.36 1.95
N GLN A 409 -3.40 -10.56 2.21
CA GLN A 409 -4.82 -10.87 2.06
C GLN A 409 -5.67 -9.98 2.98
N GLY A 410 -6.81 -9.51 2.48
CA GLY A 410 -7.71 -8.63 3.23
C GLY A 410 -7.26 -7.16 3.31
N ALA A 411 -6.14 -6.78 2.67
CA ALA A 411 -5.70 -5.38 2.60
C ALA A 411 -6.50 -4.53 1.58
N GLY A 412 -7.44 -5.13 0.85
CA GLY A 412 -8.18 -4.47 -0.23
C GLY A 412 -7.37 -4.27 -1.52
N LYS A 413 -6.14 -4.82 -1.58
CA LYS A 413 -5.26 -4.77 -2.76
C LYS A 413 -5.55 -5.95 -3.69
N GLU A 414 -5.60 -5.68 -4.99
CA GLU A 414 -5.78 -6.72 -6.01
C GLU A 414 -4.47 -7.43 -6.38
N LYS A 415 -3.37 -6.68 -6.41
CA LYS A 415 -2.03 -7.16 -6.75
C LYS A 415 -1.05 -6.94 -5.61
N ALA A 416 0.06 -7.67 -5.62
CA ALA A 416 1.20 -7.42 -4.76
C ALA A 416 1.80 -6.03 -5.06
N GLN A 417 2.31 -5.36 -4.03
CA GLN A 417 2.89 -4.02 -4.14
C GLN A 417 4.39 -4.07 -3.88
N TYR A 418 5.13 -3.09 -4.41
CA TYR A 418 6.54 -2.96 -4.10
C TYR A 418 6.72 -2.75 -2.60
N TRP A 419 7.67 -3.46 -2.01
CA TRP A 419 7.89 -3.42 -0.57
C TRP A 419 9.35 -3.71 -0.22
N GLU A 420 9.85 -3.02 0.80
CA GLU A 420 11.19 -3.22 1.35
C GLU A 420 11.12 -3.82 2.75
N SER A 421 11.70 -5.01 2.92
CA SER A 421 11.81 -5.69 4.21
C SER A 421 12.62 -4.88 5.21
N PRO A 422 12.33 -4.98 6.52
CA PRO A 422 13.13 -4.32 7.54
C PRO A 422 14.61 -4.72 7.44
N PHE A 423 15.49 -3.74 7.61
CA PHE A 423 16.92 -3.93 7.49
C PHE A 423 17.55 -4.18 8.86
N LEU A 424 18.28 -5.28 9.00
CA LEU A 424 19.24 -5.45 10.08
C LEU A 424 20.63 -5.08 9.55
N ASP A 425 21.15 -3.95 10.01
CA ASP A 425 22.55 -3.61 9.79
C ASP A 425 23.42 -4.47 10.70
N THR A 426 24.07 -5.50 10.14
CA THR A 426 24.91 -6.43 10.90
C THR A 426 26.12 -5.78 11.57
N GLN A 427 26.48 -4.54 11.20
CA GLN A 427 27.56 -3.80 11.88
C GLN A 427 27.08 -3.12 13.16
N GLN A 428 25.80 -2.74 13.22
CA GLN A 428 25.22 -1.97 14.33
C GLN A 428 24.25 -2.80 15.18
N PHE A 429 23.75 -3.90 14.64
CA PHE A 429 22.72 -4.74 15.26
C PHE A 429 23.25 -6.15 15.49
N ASP A 430 23.38 -6.52 16.77
CA ASP A 430 23.69 -7.88 17.18
C ASP A 430 22.40 -8.67 17.40
N PHE A 431 22.05 -9.48 16.40
CA PHE A 431 20.87 -10.33 16.42
C PHE A 431 20.87 -11.32 17.59
N ILE A 432 22.02 -11.91 17.92
CA ILE A 432 22.10 -12.94 18.96
C ILE A 432 21.94 -12.31 20.34
N SER A 433 22.57 -11.16 20.57
CA SER A 433 22.40 -10.43 21.83
C SER A 433 20.93 -10.02 22.04
N GLN A 434 20.26 -9.57 20.98
CA GLN A 434 18.82 -9.24 21.03
C GLN A 434 17.95 -10.47 21.26
N LEU A 435 18.24 -11.58 20.57
CA LEU A 435 17.54 -12.85 20.74
C LEU A 435 17.58 -13.31 22.20
N LYS A 436 18.75 -13.30 22.84
CA LYS A 436 18.96 -13.76 24.23
C LYS A 436 18.08 -13.03 25.25
N LEU A 437 17.72 -11.77 25.02
CA LEU A 437 16.83 -11.02 25.90
C LEU A 437 15.46 -11.70 26.07
N TYR A 438 15.00 -12.42 25.05
CA TYR A 438 13.69 -13.05 25.01
C TYR A 438 13.70 -14.54 25.36
N LEU A 439 14.89 -15.15 25.46
CA LEU A 439 15.04 -16.57 25.80
C LEU A 439 15.08 -16.81 27.31
N ASN A 440 15.66 -15.87 28.07
CA ASN A 440 15.67 -15.92 29.52
C ASN A 440 14.30 -15.47 30.04
N LYS A 441 13.45 -16.44 30.36
CA LYS A 441 12.33 -16.24 31.28
C LYS A 441 12.91 -16.34 32.68
N GLU A 442 13.06 -15.20 33.35
CA GLU A 442 13.24 -15.16 34.80
C GLU A 442 12.04 -15.79 35.50
#